data_AF-A0A1Y5K191-F1
#
_entry.id   AF-A0A1Y5K191-F1
#
_cell.length_a   1.000
_cell.length_b   1.000
_cell.length_c   1.000
_cell.angle_alpha   90.00
_cell.angle_beta   90.00
_cell.angle_gamma   90.00
#
_symmetry.space_group_name_H-M   'P 1'
#
loop_
_entity.id
_entity.type
_entity.pdbx_description
1 polymer ?
#
loop_
_entity_poly.entity_id
_entity_poly.type
_entity_poly.pdbx_seq_one_letter_code
_entity_poly.pdbx_strand_id
1 'polypeptide(L)' 'MKFLAVILFVVLIGGCANSQTSAETNDGLICKMEKPTGSNIAKRVCRTPEQMAAIEKQSKKAVHNIQRNSTNTNN' A
#
# COMPACT_ATOMS: atom_id res chain seq x y z
N MET A 1 16.14 -13.42 45.91
CA MET A 1 15.24 -12.29 45.58
C MET A 1 15.79 -11.37 44.49
N LYS A 2 17.07 -10.98 44.51
CA LYS A 2 17.66 -10.04 43.55
C LYS A 2 17.79 -10.60 42.11
N PHE A 3 17.99 -11.91 41.96
CA PHE A 3 18.07 -12.59 40.65
C PHE A 3 16.72 -12.78 39.96
N LEU A 4 15.61 -12.85 40.71
CA LEU A 4 14.25 -12.93 40.14
C LEU A 4 13.87 -11.65 39.38
N ALA A 5 14.30 -10.49 39.88
CA ALA A 5 14.06 -9.20 39.23
C ALA A 5 14.81 -9.08 37.89
N VAL A 6 15.99 -9.70 37.76
CA VAL A 6 16.79 -9.67 36.53
C VAL A 6 16.14 -10.52 35.43
N ILE A 7 15.57 -11.67 35.77
CA ILE A 7 14.90 -12.56 34.81
C ILE A 7 13.64 -11.89 34.26
N LEU A 8 12.86 -11.19 35.10
CA LEU A 8 11.69 -10.44 34.66
C LEU A 8 12.03 -9.35 33.65
N PHE A 9 13.17 -8.67 33.84
CA PHE A 9 13.59 -7.58 32.97
C PHE A 9 14.05 -8.07 31.59
N VAL A 10 14.65 -9.25 31.50
CA VAL A 10 15.10 -9.85 30.22
C VAL A 10 13.92 -10.27 29.34
N VAL A 11 12.83 -10.76 29.93
CA VAL A 11 11.62 -11.17 29.19
C VAL A 11 10.93 -9.97 28.53
N LEU A 12 10.98 -8.80 29.15
CA LEU A 12 10.37 -7.57 28.62
C LEU A 12 11.10 -7.01 27.37
N ILE A 13 12.38 -7.32 27.18
CA ILE A 13 13.17 -6.80 26.06
C ILE A 13 13.10 -7.75 24.83
N GLY A 14 12.67 -9.00 25.02
CA GLY A 14 12.55 -10.01 23.95
C GLY A 14 11.25 -9.98 23.14
N GLY A 15 10.34 -9.03 23.42
CA GLY A 15 8.97 -9.02 22.89
C GLY A 15 8.69 -7.97 21.82
N CYS A 16 9.43 -7.94 20.71
CA CYS A 16 9.07 -7.17 19.52
C CYS A 16 9.24 -8.01 18.24
N ALA A 17 8.41 -9.04 18.11
CA ALA A 17 8.09 -9.64 16.81
C ALA A 17 6.57 -9.83 16.76
N ASN A 18 5.86 -8.74 16.51
CA ASN A 18 4.43 -8.77 16.22
C ASN A 18 4.22 -9.34 14.81
N SER A 19 4.30 -10.66 14.70
CA SER A 19 4.05 -11.39 13.46
C SER A 19 2.90 -12.34 13.66
N GLN A 20 1.68 -11.79 13.75
CA GLN A 20 0.46 -12.36 13.20
C GLN A 20 -0.71 -11.47 13.59
N THR A 21 -1.49 -11.08 12.58
CA THR A 21 -2.96 -11.19 12.53
C THR A 21 -3.54 -10.03 11.73
N SER A 22 -4.21 -10.42 10.65
CA SER A 22 -5.31 -9.71 10.01
C SER A 22 -5.05 -8.42 9.25
N ALA A 23 -5.52 -8.44 8.02
CA ALA A 23 -5.96 -7.27 7.31
C ALA A 23 -6.97 -6.49 8.19
N GLU A 24 -6.52 -5.44 8.85
CA GLU A 24 -7.42 -4.43 9.37
C GLU A 24 -6.83 -3.04 9.11
N THR A 25 -7.56 -2.33 8.27
CA THR A 25 -7.37 -0.98 7.79
C THR A 25 -7.32 0.00 8.96
N ASN A 26 -6.13 0.41 9.40
CA ASN A 26 -6.01 1.24 10.60
C ASN A 26 -5.68 2.72 10.38
N ASP A 27 -5.57 3.25 9.16
CA ASP A 27 -5.19 4.68 8.99
C ASP A 27 -5.86 5.39 7.80
N GLY A 28 -7.05 4.95 7.37
CA GLY A 28 -7.71 5.54 6.19
C GLY A 28 -6.89 5.39 4.90
N LEU A 29 -5.85 4.55 4.91
CA LEU A 29 -5.00 4.22 3.77
C LEU A 29 -5.49 2.92 3.16
N ILE A 30 -5.77 2.95 1.85
CA ILE A 30 -6.13 1.75 1.09
C ILE A 30 -4.83 1.12 0.59
N CYS A 31 -4.40 0.05 1.25
CA CYS A 31 -3.26 -0.76 0.81
C CYS A 31 -3.71 -1.81 -0.21
N LYS A 32 -3.36 -1.61 -1.48
CA LYS A 32 -3.59 -2.58 -2.55
C LYS A 32 -2.27 -3.20 -3.00
N MET A 33 -2.32 -4.50 -3.31
CA MET A 33 -1.23 -5.17 -4.00
C MET A 33 -1.34 -4.80 -5.48
N GLU A 34 -0.53 -3.85 -5.93
CA GLU A 34 -0.49 -3.43 -7.33
C GLU A 34 0.70 -4.10 -8.02
N LYS A 35 0.44 -4.66 -9.21
CA LYS A 35 1.48 -5.14 -10.13
C LYS A 35 1.77 -4.01 -11.12
N PRO A 36 2.87 -3.25 -10.98
CA PRO A 36 3.13 -2.14 -11.89
C PRO A 36 3.36 -2.65 -13.30
N THR A 37 2.82 -1.93 -14.29
CA THR A 37 2.96 -2.26 -15.71
C THR A 37 4.45 -2.39 -16.06
N GLY A 38 4.83 -3.53 -16.66
CA GLY A 38 6.23 -3.84 -17.00
C GLY A 38 7.03 -4.54 -15.90
N SER A 39 6.46 -4.81 -14.71
CA SER A 39 7.10 -5.64 -13.69
C SER A 39 6.24 -6.85 -13.34
N ASN A 40 6.88 -8.01 -13.17
CA ASN A 40 6.22 -9.20 -12.66
C ASN A 40 6.09 -9.24 -11.13
N ILE A 41 6.68 -8.27 -10.43
CA ILE A 41 6.77 -8.25 -8.97
C ILE A 41 5.62 -7.40 -8.41
N ALA A 42 4.73 -8.03 -7.66
CA ALA A 42 3.67 -7.32 -6.96
C ALA A 42 4.25 -6.51 -5.78
N LYS A 43 3.86 -5.23 -5.69
CA LYS A 43 4.26 -4.35 -4.58
C LYS A 43 3.03 -3.94 -3.78
N ARG A 44 3.16 -3.90 -2.46
CA ARG A 44 2.12 -3.34 -1.59
C ARG A 44 2.21 -1.82 -1.66
N VAL A 45 1.18 -1.19 -2.20
CA VAL A 45 1.09 0.26 -2.30
C VAL A 45 -0.06 0.72 -1.42
N CYS A 46 0.27 1.49 -0.39
CA CYS A 46 -0.71 2.14 0.48
C CYS A 46 -0.85 3.59 0.01
N ARG A 47 -2.05 3.99 -0.43
CA ARG A 47 -2.37 5.39 -0.73
C ARG A 47 -3.63 5.82 0.02
N THR A 48 -3.78 7.12 0.21
CA THR A 48 -5.03 7.68 0.75
C THR A 48 -6.14 7.60 -0.30
N PRO A 49 -7.42 7.58 0.11
CA PRO A 49 -8.56 7.62 -0.81
C PRO A 49 -8.54 8.88 -1.69
N GLU A 50 -8.12 10.02 -1.14
CA GLU A 50 -7.96 11.27 -1.90
C GLU A 50 -6.91 11.14 -3.02
N GLN A 51 -5.77 10.51 -2.73
CA GLN A 51 -4.75 10.25 -3.75
C GLN A 51 -5.26 9.29 -4.82
N MET A 52 -6.00 8.23 -4.44
CA MET A 52 -6.58 7.31 -5.42
C MET A 52 -7.60 8.01 -6.34
N ALA A 53 -8.46 8.87 -5.80
CA ALA A 53 -9.41 9.65 -6.59
C ALA A 53 -8.72 10.63 -7.55
N ALA A 54 -7.64 11.27 -7.11
CA ALA A 54 -6.85 12.17 -7.95
C ALA A 54 -6.18 11.40 -9.10
N ILE A 55 -5.58 10.24 -8.82
CA ILE A 55 -4.96 9.36 -9.82
C ILE A 55 -6.02 8.88 -10.81
N GLU A 56 -7.18 8.41 -10.33
CA GLU A 56 -8.27 7.94 -11.21
C GLU A 56 -8.75 9.05 -12.16
N LYS A 57 -8.91 10.28 -11.66
CA LYS A 57 -9.29 11.43 -12.47
C LYS A 57 -8.25 11.75 -13.54
N GLN A 58 -6.96 11.67 -13.20
CA GLN A 58 -5.87 11.87 -14.15
C GLN A 58 -5.83 10.74 -15.20
N SER A 59 -5.96 9.48 -14.78
CA SER A 59 -5.97 8.32 -15.68
C SER A 59 -7.15 8.38 -16.65
N LYS A 60 -8.36 8.71 -16.18
CA LYS A 60 -9.55 8.87 -17.05
C LYS A 60 -9.33 9.97 -18.10
N LYS A 61 -8.76 11.10 -17.72
CA LYS A 61 -8.42 12.19 -18.67
C LYS A 61 -7.38 11.74 -19.69
N ALA A 62 -6.34 11.02 -19.26
CA ALA A 62 -5.30 10.51 -20.15
C ALA A 62 -5.89 9.54 -21.18
N VAL A 63 -6.69 8.57 -20.75
CA VAL A 63 -7.37 7.61 -21.65
C VAL A 63 -8.28 8.34 -22.62
N HIS A 64 -9.08 9.29 -22.14
CA HIS A 64 -9.97 10.07 -23.00
C HIS A 64 -9.19 10.87 -24.07
N ASN A 65 -8.06 11.47 -23.70
CA ASN A 65 -7.25 12.24 -24.65
C ASN A 65 -6.60 11.33 -25.70
N ILE A 66 -6.11 10.15 -25.29
CA ILE A 66 -5.57 9.14 -26.21
C ILE A 66 -6.66 8.69 -27.18
N GLN A 67 -7.86 8.38 -26.69
CA GLN A 67 -8.98 7.93 -27.52
C GLN A 67 -9.38 8.97 -28.57
N ARG A 68 -9.50 10.25 -28.19
CA ARG A 68 -9.79 11.33 -29.14
C ARG A 68 -8.70 11.48 -30.20
N ASN A 69 -7.42 11.40 -29.81
CA ASN A 69 -6.32 11.52 -30.75
C ASN A 69 -6.26 10.34 -31.73
N SER A 70 -6.45 9.11 -31.24
CA SER A 70 -6.48 7.91 -32.09
C SER A 70 -7.62 7.92 -33.12
N THR A 71 -8.77 8.53 -32.82
CA THR A 71 -9.86 8.68 -33.80
C THR A 71 -9.54 9.73 -34.88
N ASN A 72 -8.71 10.73 -34.59
CA ASN A 72 -8.34 11.79 -35.53
C ASN A 72 -7.27 11.34 -36.54
N THR A 73 -6.35 10.45 -36.17
CA THR A 73 -5.27 9.96 -37.05
C THR A 73 -5.71 8.99 -38.17
N ASN A 74 -7.01 8.65 -38.25
CA ASN A 74 -7.55 7.74 -39.28
C ASN A 74 -8.44 8.43 -40.34
N ASN A 75 -8.30 9.75 -40.55
CA ASN A 75 -8.95 10.47 -41.65
C ASN A 75 -7.93 11.30 -42.43
#